data_AF-A0AAD3DZ12-F1
#
_entry.id   AF-A0AAD3DZ12-F1
#
_cell.length_a   1.000
_cell.length_b   1.000
_cell.length_c   1.000
_cell.angle_alpha   90.00
_cell.angle_beta   90.00
_cell.angle_gamma   90.00
#
_symmetry.space_group_name_H-M   'P 1'
#
loop_
_entity.id
_entity.type
_entity.pdbx_description
1 polymer ?
#
loop_
_entity_poly.entity_id
_entity_poly.type
_entity_poly.pdbx_seq_one_letter_code
_entity_poly.pdbx_strand_id
1 'polypeptide(L)'
;FIAHEADRVAPSTLSGTISALADWQRAKGFPAEASIRRNPLVQRTLRQAWRARAPAAAATAGGDAGAEPLPQRTKEAFPVPLLRLLLGWLAATADGAPARRAELEQDACWLVVGFFGMLRRSELAGLRLGDVHSLTGGVHVVRITRSKTDQVG
;
A
#
# COMPACT_ATOMS: atom_id res chain seq x y z
N PHE A 1 11.09 9.20 -13.19
CA PHE A 1 10.38 8.25 -12.30
C PHE A 1 9.17 7.61 -12.97
N ILE A 2 8.06 8.31 -13.22
CA ILE A 2 6.81 7.70 -13.73
C ILE A 2 7.02 6.90 -15.03
N ALA A 3 7.66 7.49 -16.04
CA ALA A 3 7.94 6.80 -17.30
C ALA A 3 8.87 5.58 -17.11
N HIS A 4 9.84 5.68 -16.20
CA HIS A 4 10.78 4.60 -15.89
C HIS A 4 10.13 3.43 -15.14
N GLU A 5 9.19 3.70 -14.23
CA GLU A 5 8.51 2.68 -13.43
C GLU A 5 7.29 2.07 -14.14
N ALA A 6 6.67 2.79 -15.07
CA ALA A 6 5.47 2.31 -15.77
C ALA A 6 5.69 1.02 -16.56
N ASP A 7 6.91 0.80 -17.02
CA ASP A 7 7.33 -0.41 -17.74
C ASP A 7 7.87 -1.50 -16.80
N ARG A 8 7.86 -1.28 -15.48
CA ARG A 8 8.47 -2.19 -14.50
C ARG A 8 7.49 -2.67 -13.44
N VAL A 9 6.42 -1.91 -13.17
CA VAL A 9 5.41 -2.28 -12.17
C VAL A 9 4.01 -2.37 -12.79
N ALA A 10 3.10 -3.05 -12.08
CA ALA A 10 1.69 -3.05 -12.45
C ALA A 10 1.11 -1.63 -12.38
N PRO A 11 0.16 -1.25 -13.28
CA PRO A 11 -0.49 0.07 -13.25
C PRO A 11 -1.12 0.41 -11.89
N SER A 12 -1.68 -0.60 -11.21
CA SER A 12 -2.23 -0.47 -9.86
C SER A 12 -1.18 -0.11 -8.81
N THR A 13 0.03 -0.67 -8.91
CA THR A 13 1.16 -0.33 -8.03
C THR A 13 1.60 1.12 -8.22
N LEU A 14 1.78 1.56 -9.48
CA LEU A 14 2.18 2.94 -9.77
C LEU A 14 1.12 3.96 -9.33
N SER A 15 -0.16 3.66 -9.56
CA SER A 15 -1.29 4.47 -9.07
C SER A 15 -1.34 4.53 -7.55
N GLY A 16 -1.04 3.41 -6.87
CA GLY A 16 -0.90 3.34 -5.42
C GLY A 16 0.21 4.23 -4.90
N THR A 17 1.40 4.21 -5.51
CA THR A 17 2.53 5.06 -5.14
C THR A 17 2.22 6.55 -5.27
N ILE A 18 1.56 6.96 -6.37
CA ILE A 18 1.17 8.36 -6.58
C ILE A 18 0.11 8.79 -5.56
N SER A 19 -0.80 7.89 -5.19
CA SER A 19 -1.78 8.16 -4.13
C SER A 19 -1.11 8.30 -2.77
N ALA A 20 -0.15 7.43 -2.43
CA ALA A 20 0.60 7.53 -1.18
C ALA A 20 1.41 8.84 -1.08
N LEU A 21 2.00 9.30 -2.19
CA LEU A 21 2.68 10.59 -2.26
C LEU A 21 1.69 11.76 -2.07
N ALA A 22 0.49 11.68 -2.66
CA ALA A 22 -0.55 12.68 -2.47
C ALA A 22 -1.06 12.73 -1.02
N ASP A 23 -1.21 11.58 -0.36
CA ASP A 23 -1.58 11.50 1.05
C ASP A 23 -0.49 12.10 1.95
N TRP A 24 0.78 11.83 1.64
CA TRP A 24 1.92 12.44 2.34
C TRP A 24 1.95 13.96 2.19
N GLN A 25 1.71 14.48 0.98
CA GLN A 25 1.60 15.93 0.76
C GLN A 25 0.49 16.55 1.60
N ARG A 26 -0.68 15.89 1.68
CA ARG A 26 -1.77 16.35 2.53
C ARG A 26 -1.37 16.38 4.01
N ALA A 27 -0.69 15.35 4.49
CA ALA A 27 -0.19 15.29 5.87
C ALA A 27 0.86 16.38 6.17
N LYS A 28 1.56 16.90 5.15
CA LYS A 28 2.47 18.04 5.25
C LYS A 28 1.80 19.40 5.08
N GLY A 29 0.47 19.45 5.00
CA GLY A 29 -0.31 20.68 4.89
C GLY A 29 -0.30 21.29 3.48
N PHE A 30 0.12 20.54 2.45
CA PHE A 30 -0.01 21.03 1.08
C PHE A 30 -1.48 21.11 0.67
N PRO A 31 -1.90 22.20 0.00
CA PRO A 31 -3.26 22.34 -0.48
C PRO A 31 -3.57 21.26 -1.52
N ALA A 32 -4.83 20.81 -1.57
CA ALA A 32 -5.23 19.69 -2.42
C ALA A 32 -4.97 19.97 -3.91
N GLU A 33 -5.02 21.23 -4.31
CA GLU A 33 -4.74 21.77 -5.66
C GLU A 33 -3.28 21.55 -6.05
N ALA A 34 -2.36 21.66 -5.10
CA ALA A 34 -0.92 21.44 -5.30
C ALA A 34 -0.54 19.95 -5.23
N SER A 35 -1.50 19.05 -5.03
CA SER A 35 -1.24 17.62 -4.97
C SER A 35 -0.63 17.11 -6.27
N ILE A 36 0.39 16.27 -6.16
CA ILE A 36 1.04 15.57 -7.28
C ILE A 36 0.04 14.80 -8.12
N ARG A 37 -1.05 14.31 -7.50
CA ARG A 37 -2.13 13.62 -8.20
C ARG A 37 -2.95 14.54 -9.10
N ARG A 38 -3.05 15.83 -8.78
CA ARG A 38 -3.76 16.83 -9.61
C ARG A 38 -2.83 17.52 -10.63
N ASN A 39 -1.53 17.27 -10.57
CA ASN A 39 -0.58 17.88 -11.49
C ASN A 39 -0.84 17.43 -12.95
N PRO A 40 -1.06 18.36 -13.90
CA PRO A 40 -1.38 18.02 -15.29
C PRO A 40 -0.29 17.23 -16.01
N LEU A 41 0.99 17.47 -15.70
CA LEU A 41 2.12 16.75 -16.27
C LEU A 41 2.13 15.31 -15.78
N VAL A 42 1.92 15.08 -14.49
CA VAL A 42 1.83 13.73 -13.90
C VAL A 42 0.70 12.92 -14.57
N GLN A 43 -0.49 13.53 -14.71
CA GLN A 43 -1.64 12.90 -15.35
C GLN A 43 -1.43 12.65 -16.84
N ARG A 44 -0.72 13.53 -17.54
CA ARG A 44 -0.37 13.34 -18.95
C ARG A 44 0.62 12.20 -19.12
N THR A 45 1.68 12.19 -18.32
CA THR A 45 2.73 11.15 -18.36
C THR A 45 2.17 9.77 -18.00
N LEU A 46 1.29 9.67 -17.00
CA LEU A 46 0.59 8.42 -16.68
C LEU A 46 -0.26 7.92 -17.85
N ARG A 47 -1.08 8.79 -18.45
CA ARG A 47 -1.92 8.44 -19.60
C ARG A 47 -1.09 8.00 -20.79
N GLN A 48 0.02 8.68 -21.07
CA GLN A 48 0.94 8.31 -22.15
C GLN A 48 1.58 6.93 -21.89
N ALA A 49 2.06 6.69 -20.67
CA ALA A 49 2.67 5.42 -20.31
C ALA A 49 1.68 4.24 -20.38
N TRP A 50 0.44 4.43 -19.94
CA TRP A 50 -0.60 3.40 -20.07
C TRP A 50 -1.04 3.17 -21.52
N ARG A 51 -1.11 4.23 -22.33
CA ARG A 51 -1.39 4.11 -23.77
C ARG A 51 -0.28 3.39 -24.51
N ALA A 52 0.99 3.59 -24.15
CA ALA A 52 2.10 2.84 -24.74
C ALA A 52 2.03 1.33 -24.43
N ARG A 53 1.40 0.98 -23.30
CA ARG A 53 1.20 -0.40 -22.84
C ARG A 53 -0.06 -1.07 -23.39
N ALA A 54 -1.08 -0.30 -23.77
CA ALA A 54 -2.33 -0.80 -24.34
C ALA A 54 -2.18 -1.57 -25.69
N PRO A 55 -1.38 -1.12 -26.69
CA PRO A 55 -1.20 -1.88 -27.93
C PRO A 55 -0.43 -3.20 -27.71
N ALA A 56 0.44 -3.28 -26.70
CA ALA A 56 1.09 -4.54 -26.30
C ALA A 56 0.12 -5.52 -25.61
N ALA A 57 -0.90 -4.99 -24.91
CA ALA A 57 -1.96 -5.79 -24.29
C ALA A 57 -3.04 -6.26 -25.28
N ALA A 58 -3.30 -5.48 -26.35
CA ALA A 58 -4.23 -5.86 -27.41
C ALA A 58 -3.64 -6.93 -28.35
N ALA A 59 -2.33 -6.89 -28.61
CA ALA A 59 -1.62 -7.93 -29.35
C ALA A 59 -1.53 -9.27 -28.59
N THR A 60 -1.67 -9.26 -27.25
CA THR A 60 -1.67 -10.48 -26.40
C THR A 60 -3.06 -11.08 -26.19
N ALA A 61 -4.13 -10.44 -26.67
CA ALA A 61 -5.50 -10.97 -26.60
C ALA A 61 -5.88 -11.85 -27.79
N GLY A 62 -5.02 -11.95 -28.81
CA GLY A 62 -5.20 -12.83 -29.97
C GLY A 62 -4.04 -13.82 -30.11
N GLY A 63 -4.17 -14.99 -29.48
CA GLY A 63 -3.43 -16.21 -29.83
C GLY A 63 -1.91 -16.21 -29.61
N ASP A 64 -1.53 -16.87 -28.52
CA ASP A 64 -0.39 -17.80 -28.35
C ASP A 64 1.04 -17.36 -28.78
N ALA A 65 1.96 -17.53 -27.80
CA ALA A 65 3.43 -17.44 -27.86
C ALA A 65 4.08 -16.06 -27.67
N GLY A 66 4.60 -15.85 -26.45
CA GLY A 66 5.88 -15.14 -26.29
C GLY A 66 5.87 -13.76 -25.65
N ALA A 67 4.77 -13.29 -25.06
CA ALA A 67 4.85 -12.11 -24.19
C ALA A 67 5.41 -12.55 -22.83
N GLU A 68 6.71 -12.38 -22.62
CA GLU A 68 7.32 -12.52 -21.29
C GLU A 68 6.49 -11.70 -20.29
N PRO A 69 5.88 -12.33 -19.26
CA PRO A 69 5.28 -11.58 -18.17
C PRO A 69 6.36 -10.67 -17.61
N LEU A 70 6.08 -9.37 -17.53
CA LEU A 70 6.94 -8.41 -16.83
C LEU A 70 7.47 -9.06 -15.55
N PRO A 71 8.79 -9.02 -15.29
CA PRO A 71 9.40 -9.75 -14.19
C PRO A 71 8.63 -9.45 -12.92
N GLN A 72 7.86 -10.44 -12.47
CA GLN A 72 7.11 -10.33 -11.24
C GLN A 72 8.16 -10.30 -10.15
N ARG A 73 8.44 -9.11 -9.63
CA ARG A 73 9.37 -8.95 -8.54
C ARG A 73 8.87 -9.84 -7.41
N THR A 74 9.59 -10.91 -7.13
CA THR A 74 9.34 -11.78 -6.00
C THR A 74 9.40 -10.88 -4.77
N LYS A 75 8.26 -10.66 -4.12
CA LYS A 75 8.26 -9.94 -2.85
C LYS A 75 8.92 -10.86 -1.85
N GLU A 76 10.19 -10.57 -1.55
CA GLU A 76 10.86 -11.18 -0.41
C GLU A 76 10.00 -10.97 0.84
N ALA A 77 9.81 -12.04 1.61
CA ALA A 77 9.05 -11.97 2.84
C ALA A 77 9.70 -10.93 3.77
N PHE A 78 8.88 -10.07 4.37
CA PHE A 78 9.39 -9.08 5.31
C PHE A 78 9.95 -9.82 6.54
N PRO A 79 11.24 -9.67 6.87
CA PRO A 79 11.87 -10.49 7.91
C PRO A 79 11.48 -9.99 9.31
N VAL A 80 11.17 -10.92 10.22
CA VAL A 80 10.79 -10.63 11.62
C VAL A 80 11.82 -9.73 12.35
N PRO A 81 13.16 -9.90 12.18
CA PRO A 81 14.13 -8.99 12.77
C PRO A 81 13.94 -7.53 12.35
N LEU A 82 13.56 -7.26 11.10
CA LEU A 82 13.33 -5.91 10.62
C LEU A 82 12.05 -5.31 11.20
N LEU A 83 11.01 -6.13 11.43
CA LEU A 83 9.82 -5.71 12.19
C LEU A 83 10.20 -5.25 13.60
N ARG A 84 10.99 -6.06 14.31
CA ARG A 84 11.44 -5.73 15.68
C ARG A 84 12.24 -4.43 15.71
N LEU A 85 13.11 -4.21 14.73
CA LEU A 85 13.86 -2.95 14.59
C LEU A 85 12.94 -1.75 14.37
N LEU A 86 11.94 -1.86 13.50
CA LEU A 86 10.96 -0.78 13.26
C LEU A 86 10.15 -0.46 14.52
N LEU A 87 9.67 -1.48 15.22
CA LEU A 87 8.91 -1.28 16.46
C LEU A 87 9.76 -0.63 17.56
N GLY A 88 11.02 -1.06 17.71
CA GLY A 88 11.96 -0.45 18.64
C GLY A 88 12.26 1.01 18.28
N TRP A 89 12.41 1.32 16.99
CA TRP A 89 12.61 2.70 16.52
C TRP A 89 11.38 3.58 16.79
N LEU A 90 10.16 3.08 16.56
CA LEU A 90 8.93 3.81 16.87
C LEU A 90 8.80 4.10 18.38
N ALA A 91 9.10 3.12 19.23
CA ALA A 91 9.07 3.28 20.68
C ALA A 91 10.09 4.34 21.15
N ALA A 92 11.35 4.25 20.71
CA ALA A 92 12.37 5.24 21.05
C ALA A 92 12.02 6.64 20.54
N THR A 93 11.39 6.74 19.36
CA THR A 93 10.92 8.01 18.81
C THR A 93 9.77 8.59 19.63
N ALA A 94 8.87 7.75 20.13
CA ALA A 94 7.75 8.19 20.96
C ALA A 94 8.21 8.75 22.31
N ASP A 95 9.26 8.18 22.89
CA ASP A 95 9.87 8.70 24.12
C ASP A 95 10.55 10.06 23.89
N GLY A 96 11.16 10.28 22.72
CA GLY A 96 11.77 11.56 22.34
C GLY A 96 10.79 12.63 21.84
N ALA A 97 9.55 12.26 21.51
CA ALA A 97 8.54 13.15 20.94
C ALA A 97 7.14 12.87 21.54
N PRO A 98 6.90 13.21 22.82
CA PRO A 98 5.66 12.84 23.52
C PRO A 98 4.39 13.37 22.85
N ALA A 99 4.46 14.53 22.17
CA ALA A 99 3.35 15.07 21.40
C ALA A 99 2.87 14.17 20.24
N ARG A 100 3.73 13.24 19.76
CA ARG A 100 3.44 12.31 18.67
C ARG A 100 3.27 10.86 19.14
N ARG A 101 3.27 10.62 20.46
CA ARG A 101 3.25 9.27 21.03
C ARG A 101 2.07 8.44 20.54
N ALA A 102 0.86 9.01 20.55
CA ALA A 102 -0.34 8.32 20.09
C ALA A 102 -0.26 7.92 18.61
N GLU A 103 0.27 8.78 17.74
CA GLU A 103 0.48 8.48 16.32
C GLU A 103 1.45 7.32 16.12
N LEU A 104 2.57 7.32 16.87
CA LEU A 104 3.63 6.33 16.75
C LEU A 104 3.21 4.97 17.34
N GLU A 105 2.46 4.97 18.45
CA GLU A 105 1.85 3.76 19.01
C GLU A 105 0.80 3.17 18.06
N GLN A 106 0.03 4.03 17.39
CA GLN A 106 -0.90 3.61 16.34
C GLN A 106 -0.15 2.99 15.15
N ASP A 107 0.91 3.62 14.66
CA ASP A 107 1.74 3.07 13.57
C ASP A 107 2.35 1.71 13.94
N ALA A 108 2.82 1.56 15.18
CA ALA A 108 3.32 0.28 15.70
C ALA A 108 2.22 -0.79 15.73
N CYS A 109 1.01 -0.44 16.17
CA CYS A 109 -0.14 -1.34 16.14
C CYS A 109 -0.46 -1.78 14.71
N TRP A 110 -0.50 -0.85 13.75
CA TRP A 110 -0.74 -1.17 12.33
C TRP A 110 0.32 -2.11 11.76
N LEU A 111 1.59 -1.94 12.12
CA LEU A 111 2.68 -2.83 11.69
C LEU A 111 2.51 -4.24 12.23
N VAL A 112 2.23 -4.40 13.52
CA VAL A 112 2.06 -5.72 14.17
C VAL A 112 0.83 -6.43 13.63
N VAL A 113 -0.32 -5.75 13.59
CA VAL A 113 -1.59 -6.31 13.11
C VAL A 113 -1.50 -6.65 11.62
N GLY A 114 -0.87 -5.78 10.82
CA GLY A 114 -0.62 -6.02 9.40
C GLY A 114 0.28 -7.23 9.16
N PHE A 115 1.37 -7.33 9.92
CA PHE A 115 2.36 -8.38 9.76
C PHE A 115 1.82 -9.76 10.18
N PHE A 116 1.33 -9.90 11.41
CA PHE A 116 0.86 -11.20 11.93
C PHE A 116 -0.48 -11.61 11.36
N GLY A 117 -1.38 -10.65 11.08
CA GLY A 117 -2.65 -10.92 10.44
C GLY A 117 -2.54 -11.15 8.93
N MET A 118 -1.35 -11.01 8.35
CA MET A 118 -1.12 -11.04 6.89
C MET A 118 -2.06 -10.10 6.12
N LEU A 119 -2.39 -8.97 6.74
CA LEU A 119 -3.39 -8.03 6.23
C LEU A 119 -2.78 -7.06 5.24
N ARG A 120 -3.47 -6.87 4.12
CA ARG A 120 -3.15 -5.85 3.12
C ARG A 120 -3.50 -4.48 3.67
N ARG A 121 -2.86 -3.44 3.12
CA ARG A 121 -3.19 -2.04 3.44
C ARG A 121 -4.70 -1.72 3.33
N SER A 122 -5.39 -2.26 2.33
CA SER A 122 -6.83 -2.04 2.15
C SER A 122 -7.69 -2.74 3.20
N GLU A 123 -7.24 -3.91 3.69
CA GLU A 123 -7.91 -4.68 4.74
C GLU A 123 -7.71 -3.98 6.10
N LEU A 124 -6.50 -3.50 6.37
CA LEU A 124 -6.21 -2.66 7.55
C LEU A 124 -7.01 -1.36 7.55
N ALA A 125 -7.02 -0.62 6.43
CA ALA A 125 -7.74 0.64 6.32
C ALA A 125 -9.27 0.49 6.43
N GLY A 126 -9.79 -0.71 6.13
CA GLY A 126 -11.21 -1.04 6.26
C GLY A 126 -11.61 -1.55 7.64
N LEU A 127 -10.65 -1.82 8.52
CA LEU A 127 -10.90 -2.44 9.82
C LEU A 127 -11.64 -1.48 10.77
N ARG A 128 -12.72 -1.95 11.38
CA ARG A 128 -13.47 -1.20 12.40
C ARG A 128 -13.27 -1.83 13.77
N LEU A 129 -13.47 -1.04 14.82
CA LEU A 129 -13.40 -1.55 16.20
C LEU A 129 -14.38 -2.71 16.44
N GLY A 130 -15.56 -2.66 15.82
CA GLY A 130 -16.56 -3.72 15.88
C GLY A 130 -16.21 -4.99 15.11
N ASP A 131 -15.13 -5.00 14.34
CA ASP A 131 -14.61 -6.21 13.68
C ASP A 131 -13.59 -6.96 14.57
N VAL A 132 -13.25 -6.42 15.74
CA VAL A 132 -12.37 -7.06 16.72
C VAL A 132 -13.21 -7.68 17.84
N HIS A 133 -13.12 -8.99 17.99
CA HIS A 133 -13.84 -9.75 19.00
C HIS A 133 -12.87 -10.42 19.96
N SER A 134 -13.04 -10.19 21.26
CA SER A 134 -12.28 -10.89 22.28
C SER A 134 -12.95 -12.23 22.58
N LEU A 135 -12.19 -13.31 22.45
CA LEU A 135 -12.55 -14.63 22.93
C LEU A 135 -11.98 -14.86 24.33
N THR A 136 -12.55 -15.84 25.03
CA THR A 136 -12.08 -16.29 26.33
C THR A 136 -10.61 -16.72 26.25
N GLY A 137 -9.78 -16.28 27.19
CA GLY A 137 -8.35 -16.60 27.20
C GLY A 137 -7.43 -15.58 26.52
N GLY A 138 -7.91 -14.35 26.25
CA GLY A 138 -7.08 -13.26 25.72
C GLY A 138 -6.80 -13.36 24.22
N VAL A 139 -7.51 -14.24 23.52
CA VAL A 139 -7.44 -14.35 22.06
C VAL A 139 -8.32 -13.28 21.44
N HIS A 140 -7.78 -12.47 20.54
CA HIS A 140 -8.55 -11.50 19.77
C HIS A 140 -8.71 -11.99 18.33
N VAL A 141 -9.95 -12.04 17.86
CA VAL A 141 -10.32 -12.39 16.48
C VAL A 141 -10.60 -11.12 15.71
N VAL A 142 -9.97 -10.98 14.56
CA VAL A 142 -10.16 -9.85 13.65
C VAL A 142 -10.94 -10.35 12.44
N ARG A 143 -12.16 -9.83 12.24
CA ARG A 143 -12.98 -10.15 11.08
C ARG A 143 -12.64 -9.22 9.92
N ILE A 144 -12.19 -9.80 8.80
CA ILE A 144 -11.92 -9.04 7.57
C ILE A 144 -13.20 -9.05 6.73
N THR A 145 -13.86 -7.90 6.58
CA THR A 145 -15.13 -7.80 5.84
C THR A 145 -14.98 -7.85 4.33
N ARG A 146 -13.81 -7.47 3.80
CA ARG A 146 -13.49 -7.54 2.36
C ARG A 146 -12.03 -7.92 2.20
N SER A 147 -11.77 -9.05 1.55
CA SER A 147 -10.40 -9.46 1.21
C SER A 147 -10.18 -9.34 -0.30
N LYS A 148 -8.93 -9.22 -0.75
CA LYS A 148 -8.70 -9.18 -2.22
C LYS A 148 -9.17 -10.47 -2.93
N THR A 149 -9.18 -11.59 -2.21
CA THR A 149 -9.60 -12.92 -2.68
C THR A 149 -11.10 -13.14 -2.55
N ASP A 150 -11.75 -12.38 -1.68
CA ASP A 150 -13.19 -12.39 -1.47
C ASP A 150 -13.70 -10.94 -1.41
N GLN A 151 -14.03 -10.42 -2.57
CA GLN A 151 -14.58 -9.06 -2.71
C GLN A 151 -16.09 -9.01 -2.43
N VAL A 152 -16.75 -10.15 -2.23
CA VAL A 152 -18.21 -10.25 -2.06
C VAL A 152 -18.57 -10.40 -0.57
N GLY A 153 -17.66 -10.95 0.24
CA GLY A 153 -17.78 -11.00 1.70
C GLY A 153 -18.04 -12.39 2.24
#